data_AF-A0AA43ZFR3-F1
#
_entry.id   AF-A0AA43ZFR3-F1
#
_cell.length_a   1.000
_cell.length_b   1.000
_cell.length_c   1.000
_cell.angle_alpha   90.00
_cell.angle_beta   90.00
_cell.angle_gamma   90.00
#
_symmetry.space_group_name_H-M   'P 1'
#
loop_
_entity.id
_entity.type
_entity.pdbx_description
1 polymer ?
#
loop_
_entity_poly.entity_id
_entity_poly.type
_entity_poly.pdbx_seq_one_letter_code
_entity_poly.pdbx_strand_id
1 'polypeptide(L)' 'MSRAYSLDLRQRIVDAITQGETRRAAAAAFKVSPATAVRLKQRADRTGSVEPSRRGRPGGGGKLGPYQDAIIAEVEAQAE' A
#
# COMPACT_ATOMS: atom_id res chain seq x y z
N MET A 1 -1.46 -0.25 14.28
CA MET A 1 -0.50 -0.09 13.17
C MET A 1 -1.25 0.14 11.86
N SER A 2 -1.70 1.37 11.56
CA SER A 2 -2.54 1.68 10.39
C SER A 2 -1.76 2.03 9.11
N ARG A 3 -0.43 2.12 9.19
CA ARG A 3 0.44 2.52 8.09
C ARG A 3 1.28 1.34 7.60
N ALA A 4 1.38 1.19 6.28
CA ALA A 4 2.38 0.30 5.70
C ALA A 4 3.79 0.80 6.01
N TYR A 5 4.75 -0.12 6.02
CA TYR A 5 6.17 0.22 6.04
C TYR A 5 6.56 1.13 4.87
N SER A 6 7.67 1.86 5.04
CA SER A 6 8.23 2.74 4.02
C SER A 6 8.51 2.00 2.71
N LEU A 7 8.46 2.72 1.58
CA LEU A 7 8.77 2.15 0.28
C LEU A 7 10.20 1.58 0.26
N ASP A 8 11.16 2.34 0.81
CA ASP A 8 12.57 1.94 0.91
C ASP A 8 12.75 0.59 1.61
N LEU A 9 12.18 0.41 2.80
CA LEU A 9 12.30 -0.85 3.54
C LEU A 9 11.76 -2.03 2.72
N ARG A 10 10.64 -1.82 2.04
CA ARG A 10 9.98 -2.86 1.25
C ARG A 10 10.80 -3.22 0.01
N GLN A 11 11.39 -2.23 -0.64
CA GLN A 11 12.28 -2.41 -1.78
C GLN A 11 13.52 -3.21 -1.36
N ARG A 12 14.21 -2.79 -0.30
CA ARG A 12 15.42 -3.46 0.20
C ARG A 12 15.18 -4.93 0.58
N ILE A 13 14.04 -5.25 1.20
CA ILE A 13 13.66 -6.64 1.49
C ILE A 13 13.50 -7.46 0.21
N VAL A 14 12.80 -6.91 -0.79
CA VAL A 14 12.57 -7.60 -2.06
C VAL A 14 13.86 -7.77 -2.86
N ASP A 15 14.74 -6.77 -2.84
CA ASP A 15 16.05 -6.81 -3.49
C ASP A 15 16.93 -7.90 -2.89
N ALA A 16 17.05 -7.95 -1.55
CA ALA A 16 17.83 -8.99 -0.87
C ALA A 16 17.35 -10.40 -1.23
N ILE A 17 16.04 -10.62 -1.26
CA ILE A 17 15.47 -11.93 -1.67
C ILE A 17 15.74 -12.22 -3.14
N THR A 18 15.67 -11.20 -4.00
CA THR A 18 15.92 -11.35 -5.44
C THR A 18 17.41 -11.60 -5.73
N GLN A 19 18.30 -11.08 -4.89
CA GLN A 19 19.74 -11.33 -4.90
C GLN A 19 20.14 -12.70 -4.33
N GLY A 20 19.19 -13.51 -3.87
CA GLY A 20 19.41 -14.89 -3.47
C GLY A 20 19.25 -15.18 -1.97
N GLU A 21 18.96 -14.17 -1.14
CA GLU A 21 18.65 -14.44 0.26
C GLU A 21 17.34 -15.20 0.42
N THR A 22 17.30 -16.09 1.41
CA THR A 22 16.02 -16.70 1.80
C THR A 22 15.10 -15.64 2.42
N ARG A 23 13.79 -15.83 2.26
CA ARG A 23 12.77 -14.94 2.86
C ARG A 23 12.93 -14.78 4.38
N ARG A 24 13.44 -15.81 5.08
CA ARG A 24 13.71 -15.75 6.52
C ARG A 24 14.99 -14.98 6.84
N ALA A 25 16.04 -15.14 6.03
CA ALA A 25 17.29 -14.39 6.18
C ALA A 25 17.05 -12.89 6.00
N ALA A 26 16.38 -12.50 4.90
CA ALA A 26 16.03 -11.10 4.67
C ALA A 26 15.16 -10.53 5.80
N ALA A 27 14.17 -11.29 6.29
CA ALA A 27 13.35 -10.85 7.41
C ALA A 27 14.16 -10.58 8.69
N ALA A 28 15.14 -11.44 9.00
CA ALA A 28 16.04 -11.26 10.13
C ALA A 28 16.95 -10.03 9.93
N ALA A 29 17.54 -9.87 8.75
CA ALA A 29 18.41 -8.74 8.41
C ALA A 29 17.70 -7.38 8.57
N PHE A 30 16.43 -7.30 8.14
CA PHE A 30 15.61 -6.09 8.21
C PHE A 30 14.75 -5.99 9.48
N LYS A 31 14.90 -6.91 10.44
CA LYS A 31 14.16 -6.93 11.71
C LYS A 31 12.63 -6.88 11.53
N VAL A 32 12.11 -7.59 10.54
CA VAL A 32 10.67 -7.73 10.28
C VAL A 32 10.22 -9.18 10.47
N SER A 33 8.91 -9.40 10.55
CA SER A 33 8.40 -10.78 10.61
C SER A 33 8.64 -11.53 9.29
N PRO A 34 8.94 -12.84 9.30
CA PRO A 34 9.08 -13.64 8.08
C PRO A 34 7.86 -13.57 7.17
N ALA A 35 6.66 -13.50 7.73
CA ALA A 35 5.41 -13.33 6.98
C ALA A 35 5.39 -12.03 6.16
N THR A 36 6.02 -10.96 6.65
CA THR A 36 6.12 -9.70 5.92
C THR A 36 7.01 -9.85 4.70
N ALA A 37 8.20 -10.44 4.85
CA ALA A 37 9.10 -10.71 3.73
C ALA A 37 8.46 -11.61 2.66
N VAL A 38 7.73 -12.66 3.08
CA VAL A 38 6.96 -13.52 2.18
C VAL A 38 5.92 -12.72 1.39
N ARG A 39 5.08 -11.93 2.06
CA ARG A 39 4.01 -11.14 1.41
C ARG A 39 4.57 -10.07 0.48
N LEU A 40 5.69 -9.45 0.83
CA LEU A 40 6.34 -8.45 0.00
C LEU A 40 6.88 -9.07 -1.29
N LYS A 41 7.60 -10.20 -1.20
CA LYS A 41 8.10 -10.90 -2.39
C LYS A 41 6.95 -11.40 -3.27
N GLN A 42 5.92 -12.01 -2.68
CA GLN A 42 4.72 -12.43 -3.43
C GLN A 42 4.02 -11.27 -4.16
N ARG A 43 3.94 -10.09 -3.53
CA ARG A 43 3.36 -8.90 -4.20
C ARG A 43 4.24 -8.45 -5.35
N ALA A 44 5.56 -8.38 -5.15
CA ALA A 44 6.50 -7.99 -6.19
C ALA A 44 6.41 -8.95 -7.39
N ASP A 45 6.37 -10.26 -7.14
CA ASP A 45 6.26 -11.28 -8.18
C ASP A 45 4.93 -11.20 -8.95
N ARG A 46 3.83 -10.89 -8.26
CA ARG A 46 2.49 -10.80 -8.86
C ARG A 46 2.21 -9.48 -9.59
N THR A 47 2.79 -8.38 -9.15
CA THR A 47 2.41 -7.02 -9.59
C THR A 47 3.57 -6.19 -10.15
N GLY A 48 4.81 -6.66 -10.03
CA GLY A 48 6.00 -5.89 -10.37
C GLY A 48 6.30 -4.73 -9.42
N SER A 49 5.54 -4.56 -8.34
CA SER A 49 5.63 -3.39 -7.45
C SER A 49 5.76 -3.77 -5.98
N VAL A 50 6.48 -2.94 -5.23
CA VAL A 50 6.57 -3.00 -3.74
C VAL A 50 5.68 -1.99 -3.03
N GLU A 51 4.95 -1.14 -3.74
CA GLU A 51 4.04 -0.15 -3.16
C GLU A 51 2.97 -0.75 -2.22
N PRO A 52 2.29 0.00 -1.36
CA PRO A 52 1.11 -0.51 -0.68
C PRO A 52 -0.07 -0.55 -1.66
N SER A 53 -0.96 -1.53 -1.52
CA SER A 53 -2.29 -1.37 -2.11
C SER A 53 -3.00 -0.19 -1.44
N ARG A 54 -3.96 0.42 -2.17
CA ARG A 54 -4.85 1.43 -1.62
C ARG A 54 -5.45 0.90 -0.30
N ARG A 55 -5.27 1.67 0.78
CA ARG A 55 -5.92 1.41 2.07
C ARG A 55 -7.19 2.26 2.16
N GLY A 56 -8.21 1.73 2.83
CA GLY A 56 -9.49 2.42 3.02
C GLY A 56 -10.46 2.22 1.86
N ARG A 57 -11.63 2.87 1.98
CA ARG A 57 -12.75 2.70 1.05
C ARG A 57 -12.41 3.32 -0.32
N PRO A 58 -12.77 2.65 -1.43
CA PRO A 58 -12.76 3.26 -2.76
C PRO A 58 -13.57 4.56 -2.79
N GLY A 59 -13.15 5.53 -3.61
CA GLY A 59 -13.84 6.80 -3.78
C GLY A 59 -15.11 6.59 -4.61
N GLY A 60 -16.04 7.56 -4.57
CA GLY A 60 -17.25 7.54 -5.39
C GLY A 60 -18.32 6.51 -4.97
N GLY A 61 -18.09 5.72 -3.91
CA GLY A 61 -19.08 4.77 -3.42
C GLY A 61 -20.04 5.36 -2.38
N GLY A 62 -21.16 4.67 -2.13
CA GLY A 62 -22.04 4.92 -0.97
C GLY A 62 -23.22 5.81 -1.31
N LYS A 63 -24.07 6.09 -0.31
CA LYS A 63 -25.34 6.81 -0.53
C LYS A 63 -25.15 8.19 -1.19
N LEU A 64 -24.02 8.84 -0.90
CA LEU A 64 -23.68 10.17 -1.43
C LEU A 64 -22.80 10.13 -2.68
N GLY A 65 -22.29 8.97 -3.08
CA GLY A 65 -21.39 8.84 -4.25
C GLY A 65 -21.98 9.43 -5.54
N PRO A 66 -23.25 9.14 -5.89
CA PRO A 66 -23.90 9.72 -7.07
C PRO A 66 -24.14 11.23 -7.01
N TYR A 67 -24.11 11.83 -5.82
CA TYR A 67 -24.42 13.25 -5.61
C TYR A 67 -23.18 14.10 -5.31
N GLN A 68 -21.99 13.53 -5.47
CA GLN A 68 -20.74 14.17 -5.08
C GLN A 68 -20.55 15.54 -5.75
N ASP A 69 -20.72 15.60 -7.07
CA ASP A 69 -20.50 16.83 -7.83
C ASP A 69 -21.52 17.91 -7.46
N ALA A 70 -22.78 17.53 -7.25
CA ALA A 70 -23.84 18.44 -6.82
C ALA A 70 -23.56 19.03 -5.42
N ILE A 71 -23.06 18.21 -4.49
CA ILE A 71 -22.70 18.67 -3.14
C ILE A 71 -21.52 19.65 -3.19
N ILE A 72 -20.51 19.35 -4.01
CA ILE A 72 -19.34 20.22 -4.15
C ILE A 72 -19.75 21.59 -4.71
N ALA A 73 -20.56 21.60 -5.78
CA ALA A 73 -21.03 22.84 -6.39
C ALA A 73 -21.83 23.71 -5.41
N GLU A 74 -22.70 23.11 -4.58
CA GLU A 74 -23.47 23.84 -3.58
C GLU A 74 -22.57 24.48 -2.51
N VAL A 75 -21.53 23.77 -2.04
CA VAL A 75 -20.59 24.29 -1.04
C VAL A 75 -19.75 25.44 -1.61
N GLU A 76 -19.32 25.33 -2.87
CA GLU A 76 -18.57 26.38 -3.55
C GLU A 76 -19.42 27.65 -3.74
N ALA A 77 -20.71 27.50 -4.05
CA ALA A 77 -21.64 28.62 -4.19
C ALA A 77 -21.98 29.32 -2.85
N GLN A 78 -21.91 28.61 -1.72
CA GLN A 78 -22.15 29.18 -0.38
C GLN A 78 -20.93 29.86 0.24
N ALA A 79 -19.75 29.71 -0.35
CA ALA A 79 -18.51 30.32 0.13
C ALA A 79 -18.33 31.77 -0.36
N GLU A 80 -19.22 32.26 -1.25
CA GLU A 80 -19.36 33.66 -1.66
C GLU A 80 -20.40 34.41 -0.80
#